data_AF-A0A5E6ZSU0-F1
#
_entry.id   AF-A0A5E6ZSU0-F1
#
_cell.length_a   1.000
_cell.length_b   1.000
_cell.length_c   1.000
_cell.angle_alpha   90.00
_cell.angle_beta   90.00
_cell.angle_gamma   90.00
#
_symmetry.space_group_name_H-M   'P 1'
#
loop_
_entity.id
_entity.type
_entity.pdbx_description
1 polymer ?
#
loop_
_entity_poly.entity_id
_entity_poly.type
_entity_poly.pdbx_seq_one_letter_code
_entity_poly.pdbx_strand_id
1 'polypeptide(L)'
;MSERIFYSPHAKGRMIERGVTMPDVMDCLGKGQITEGPFQQPGGDWRFTISWFRAGSPLQVVGAIDVDDDGTFLVIVTTIQKKG
;
A
#
# COMPACT_ATOMS: atom_id res chain seq x y z
N MET A 1 -14.88 10.75 8.69
CA MET A 1 -13.72 11.10 7.84
C MET A 1 -13.59 9.99 6.82
N SER A 2 -13.86 10.23 5.53
CA SER A 2 -13.67 9.19 4.52
C SER A 2 -12.22 9.26 4.02
N GLU A 3 -11.44 8.25 4.36
CA GLU A 3 -10.10 8.06 3.79
C GLU A 3 -10.29 7.64 2.33
N ARG A 4 -9.97 8.55 1.40
CA ARG A 4 -10.15 8.30 -0.04
C ARG A 4 -8.95 7.51 -0.55
N ILE A 5 -8.98 6.20 -0.39
CA ILE A 5 -7.94 5.32 -0.95
C ILE A 5 -8.38 4.89 -2.34
N PHE A 6 -7.57 5.28 -3.34
CA PHE A 6 -7.80 4.97 -4.74
C PHE A 6 -6.81 3.93 -5.23
N TYR A 7 -7.32 2.85 -5.83
CA TYR A 7 -6.49 1.77 -6.36
C TYR A 7 -6.35 1.90 -7.86
N SER A 8 -5.12 2.04 -8.33
CA SER A 8 -4.82 1.99 -9.77
C SER A 8 -5.20 0.63 -10.36
N PRO A 9 -5.46 0.53 -11.68
CA PRO A 9 -5.70 -0.75 -12.34
C PRO A 9 -4.57 -1.77 -12.11
N HIS A 10 -3.31 -1.29 -12.10
CA HIS A 10 -2.15 -2.11 -11.78
C HIS A 10 -2.23 -2.68 -10.35
N ALA A 11 -2.51 -1.82 -9.36
CA ALA A 11 -2.68 -2.22 -7.96
C ALA A 11 -3.76 -3.30 -7.81
N LYS A 12 -4.94 -3.09 -8.42
CA LYS A 12 -6.04 -4.05 -8.40
C LYS A 12 -5.66 -5.40 -9.01
N GLY A 13 -4.94 -5.39 -10.15
CA GLY A 13 -4.44 -6.62 -10.78
C GLY A 13 -3.53 -7.41 -9.85
N ARG A 14 -2.57 -6.73 -9.20
CA ARG A 14 -1.66 -7.36 -8.22
C ARG A 14 -2.39 -7.91 -6.99
N MET A 15 -3.43 -7.22 -6.52
CA MET A 15 -4.27 -7.69 -5.42
C MET A 15 -5.00 -9.00 -5.78
N ILE A 16 -5.63 -9.06 -6.96
CA ILE A 16 -6.35 -10.24 -7.45
C ILE A 16 -5.41 -11.44 -7.60
N GLU A 17 -4.26 -11.26 -8.27
CA GLU A 17 -3.27 -12.32 -8.49
C GLU A 17 -2.75 -12.95 -7.18
N ARG A 18 -2.82 -12.21 -6.08
CA ARG A 18 -2.25 -12.59 -4.78
C ARG A 18 -3.31 -12.91 -3.74
N GLY A 19 -4.59 -12.90 -4.12
CA GLY A 19 -5.72 -13.12 -3.21
C GLY A 19 -5.80 -12.10 -2.07
N VAL A 20 -5.30 -10.87 -2.28
CA VAL A 20 -5.29 -9.81 -1.28
C VAL A 20 -6.54 -8.96 -1.41
N THR A 21 -7.27 -8.79 -0.32
CA THR A 21 -8.52 -8.03 -0.31
C THR A 21 -8.31 -6.58 0.15
N MET A 22 -9.32 -5.74 -0.05
CA MET A 22 -9.31 -4.36 0.47
C MET A 22 -9.13 -4.33 2.00
N PRO A 23 -9.87 -5.12 2.80
CA PRO A 23 -9.62 -5.23 4.24
C PRO A 23 -8.18 -5.61 4.60
N ASP A 24 -7.53 -6.51 3.86
CA ASP A 24 -6.14 -6.90 4.15
C ASP A 24 -5.18 -5.73 3.94
N VAL A 25 -5.40 -4.92 2.90
CA VAL A 25 -4.63 -3.69 2.66
C VAL A 25 -4.89 -2.69 3.79
N MET A 26 -6.14 -2.47 4.17
CA MET A 26 -6.48 -1.53 5.26
C MET A 26 -5.90 -1.96 6.60
N ASP A 27 -6.00 -3.25 6.93
CA ASP A 27 -5.38 -3.80 8.13
C ASP A 27 -3.85 -3.64 8.09
N CYS A 28 -3.23 -3.87 6.93
CA CYS A 28 -1.79 -3.66 6.76
C CYS A 28 -1.40 -2.20 6.94
N LEU A 29 -2.12 -1.25 6.31
CA LEU A 29 -1.86 0.18 6.45
C LEU A 29 -2.07 0.68 7.89
N GLY A 30 -3.10 0.19 8.59
CA GLY A 30 -3.45 0.64 9.94
C GLY A 30 -2.72 -0.05 11.09
N LYS A 31 -2.29 -1.31 10.91
CA LYS A 31 -1.70 -2.15 11.97
C LYS A 31 -0.29 -2.64 11.66
N GLY A 32 0.17 -2.47 10.42
CA GLY A 32 1.49 -2.89 9.99
C GLY A 32 2.59 -1.95 10.49
N GLN A 33 3.82 -2.40 10.29
CA GLN A 33 5.01 -1.63 10.61
C GLN A 33 5.66 -1.11 9.33
N ILE A 34 6.03 0.17 9.30
CA ILE A 34 6.84 0.72 8.21
C ILE A 34 8.20 0.02 8.24
N THR A 35 8.52 -0.68 7.16
CA THR A 35 9.79 -1.42 6.96
C THR A 35 10.75 -0.71 6.01
N GLU A 36 10.24 0.25 5.23
CA GLU A 36 11.02 1.07 4.32
C GLU A 36 10.32 2.42 4.10
N GLY A 37 11.09 3.51 4.03
CA GLY A 37 10.55 4.87 3.92
C GLY A 37 9.87 5.38 5.20
N PRO A 38 9.06 6.45 5.13
CA PRO A 38 8.69 7.19 3.93
C PRO A 38 9.85 8.03 3.36
N PHE A 39 10.02 8.02 2.04
CA PHE A 39 10.96 8.90 1.34
C PHE A 39 10.35 9.42 0.04
N GLN A 40 10.76 10.61 -0.37
CA GLN A 40 10.34 11.19 -1.64
C GLN A 40 11.22 10.65 -2.77
N GLN A 41 10.60 10.20 -3.86
CA GLN A 41 11.30 9.81 -5.08
C GLN A 41 11.65 11.05 -5.91
N PRO A 42 12.62 10.97 -6.84
CA PRO A 42 12.98 12.10 -7.71
C PRO A 42 11.82 12.67 -8.54
N GLY A 43 10.75 11.90 -8.75
CA GLY A 43 9.54 12.33 -9.45
C GLY A 43 8.55 13.14 -8.61
N GLY A 44 8.80 13.33 -7.31
CA GLY A 44 7.91 14.06 -6.40
C GLY A 44 7.03 13.16 -5.53
N ASP A 45 6.71 11.94 -6.00
CA ASP A 45 5.90 10.99 -5.24
C ASP A 45 6.62 10.48 -3.99
N TRP A 46 5.87 10.27 -2.93
CA TRP A 46 6.37 9.62 -1.72
C TRP A 46 6.23 8.11 -1.83
N ARG A 47 7.22 7.36 -1.37
CA ARG A 47 7.20 5.91 -1.35
C ARG A 47 7.44 5.37 0.04
N PHE A 48 6.73 4.30 0.38
CA PHE A 48 6.87 3.59 1.63
C PHE A 48 6.54 2.09 1.46
N THR A 49 7.06 1.27 2.37
CA THR A 49 6.70 -0.16 2.48
C THR A 49 6.25 -0.44 3.90
N ILE A 50 5.01 -0.90 4.06
CA ILE A 50 4.47 -1.40 5.32
C ILE A 50 4.41 -2.93 5.27
N SER A 51 4.85 -3.58 6.34
CA SER A 51 4.75 -5.03 6.50
C SER A 51 3.78 -5.38 7.62
N TRP A 52 2.93 -6.36 7.39
CA TRP A 52 1.99 -6.88 8.38
C TRP A 52 1.99 -8.40 8.35
N PHE A 53 1.84 -9.01 9.52
CA PHE A 53 1.79 -10.46 9.68
C PHE A 53 0.48 -10.85 10.33
N ARG A 54 -0.40 -11.52 9.57
CA ARG A 54 -1.70 -11.99 10.07
C ARG A 54 -1.76 -13.51 9.98
N ALA A 55 -1.93 -14.17 11.14
CA ALA A 55 -2.21 -15.61 11.22
C ALA A 55 -1.26 -16.51 10.38
N GLY A 56 0.03 -16.18 10.33
CA GLY A 56 1.01 -16.97 9.56
C GLY A 56 1.28 -16.45 8.13
N SER A 57 0.48 -15.50 7.64
CA SER A 57 0.60 -14.95 6.29
C SER A 57 1.26 -13.57 6.31
N PRO A 58 2.52 -13.44 5.88
CA PRO A 58 3.16 -12.14 5.72
C PRO A 58 2.59 -11.41 4.50
N LEU A 59 2.10 -10.20 4.73
CA LEU A 59 1.68 -9.26 3.72
C LEU A 59 2.59 -8.03 3.77
N GLN A 60 3.16 -7.63 2.65
CA GLN A 60 3.78 -6.32 2.51
C GLN A 60 2.94 -5.46 1.57
N VAL A 61 2.67 -4.23 1.96
CA VAL A 61 2.06 -3.21 1.11
C VAL A 61 3.15 -2.20 0.78
N VAL A 62 3.44 -2.08 -0.51
CA VAL A 62 4.24 -0.96 -1.03
C VAL A 62 3.26 0.10 -1.49
N GLY A 63 3.34 1.28 -0.86
CA GLY A 63 2.53 2.44 -1.17
C GLY A 63 3.35 3.51 -1.88
N ALA A 64 2.75 4.15 -2.87
CA ALA A 64 3.17 5.45 -3.36
C ALA A 64 2.08 6.47 -3.03
N ILE A 65 2.44 7.62 -2.47
CA ILE A 65 1.56 8.75 -2.21
C ILE A 65 1.92 9.86 -3.18
N ASP A 66 1.00 10.16 -4.07
CA ASP A 66 1.04 11.36 -4.90
C ASP A 66 0.05 12.39 -4.33
N VAL A 67 0.42 13.66 -4.38
CA VAL A 67 -0.35 14.79 -3.85
C VAL A 67 -0.68 15.70 -5.02
N ASP A 68 -1.95 15.82 -5.38
CA ASP A 68 -2.36 16.81 -6.37
C ASP A 68 -2.39 18.23 -5.81
N ASP A 69 -2.55 19.23 -6.68
CA ASP A 69 -2.55 20.65 -6.32
C ASP A 69 -3.64 21.02 -5.30
N ASP A 70 -4.70 20.21 -5.17
CA ASP A 70 -5.80 20.38 -4.20
C ASP A 70 -5.52 19.67 -2.85
N GLY A 71 -4.37 19.01 -2.70
CA GLY A 71 -4.00 18.25 -1.52
C GLY A 71 -4.67 16.88 -1.42
N THR A 72 -5.19 16.34 -2.53
CA THR A 72 -5.72 14.98 -2.59
C THR A 72 -4.59 13.97 -2.67
N PHE A 73 -4.69 12.90 -1.88
CA PHE A 73 -3.69 11.83 -1.85
C PHE A 73 -4.12 10.65 -2.74
N LEU A 74 -3.31 10.28 -3.72
CA LEU A 74 -3.43 9.04 -4.47
C LEU A 74 -2.49 7.99 -3.86
N VAL A 75 -3.05 6.91 -3.30
CA VAL A 75 -2.26 5.82 -2.72
C VAL A 75 -2.23 4.60 -3.65
N ILE A 76 -1.15 4.42 -4.40
CA ILE A 76 -0.98 3.22 -5.23
C ILE A 76 -0.44 2.09 -4.36
N VAL A 77 -1.24 1.05 -4.15
CA VAL A 77 -0.88 -0.11 -3.32
C VAL A 77 -0.50 -1.31 -4.18
N THR A 78 0.72 -1.83 -4.01
CA THR A 78 1.08 -3.16 -4.51
C THR A 78 1.44 -4.08 -3.35
N THR A 79 0.97 -5.34 -3.39
CA THR A 79 0.97 -6.21 -2.21
C THR A 79 1.98 -7.35 -2.33
N ILE A 80 3.15 -7.35 -1.73
CA ILE A 80 4.08 -8.49 -1.85
C ILE A 80 3.75 -9.57 -0.81
N GLN A 81 3.45 -10.78 -1.26
CA GLN A 81 3.42 -11.95 -0.37
C GLN A 81 4.85 -12.51 -0.27
N LYS A 82 5.45 -12.46 0.93
CA LYS A 82 6.73 -13.12 1.16
C LYS A 82 6.48 -14.61 1.22
N LYS A 83 7.01 -15.37 0.26
CA LYS A 83 7.14 -16.83 0.44
C LYS A 83 8.16 -17.04 1.56
N GLY A 84 7.72 -17.73 2.61
CA GLY A 84 8.61 -18.26 3.65
C GLY A 84 9.52 -19.33 3.09
#